data_AF-A0A485NN52-F1
#
_entry.id   AF-A0A485NN52-F1
#
_cell.length_a   1.000
_cell.length_b   1.000
_cell.length_c   1.000
_cell.angle_alpha   90.00
_cell.angle_beta   90.00
_cell.angle_gamma   90.00
#
_symmetry.space_group_name_H-M   'P 1'
#
loop_
_entity.id
_entity.type
_entity.pdbx_description
1 polymer ?
#
loop_
_entity_poly.entity_id
_entity_poly.type
_entity_poly.pdbx_seq_one_letter_code
_entity_poly.pdbx_strand_id
1 'polypeptide(L)'
;MNMTQISLATQQPGESPGDYYERLCEAYQLYTLFDPEAQKSQQMVNIPFVAQATPDLQRKLQKGEGFAGMNITQLIEVANKVYMNREVTAERAVEKKLKEKDHLPHQCPERKG
;
A
#
# COMPACT_ATOMS: atom_id res chain seq x y z
N MET A 1 7.38 -15.90 -20.88
CA MET A 1 6.82 -15.27 -19.68
C MET A 1 7.75 -15.57 -18.51
N ASN A 2 8.21 -14.57 -17.76
CA ASN A 2 9.06 -14.78 -16.58
C ASN A 2 8.30 -14.43 -15.29
N MET A 3 7.62 -15.42 -14.72
CA MET A 3 6.81 -15.24 -13.50
C MET A 3 7.63 -14.90 -12.27
N THR A 4 8.88 -15.39 -12.20
CA THR A 4 9.78 -15.10 -11.08
C THR A 4 10.06 -13.60 -11.00
N GLN A 5 10.35 -12.95 -12.14
CA GLN A 5 10.62 -11.51 -12.15
C GLN A 5 9.36 -10.69 -11.81
N ILE A 6 8.19 -11.09 -12.29
CA ILE A 6 6.91 -10.43 -11.98
C ILE A 6 6.57 -10.55 -10.49
N SER A 7 6.86 -11.68 -9.86
CA SER A 7 6.60 -11.90 -8.42
C SER A 7 7.45 -11.04 -7.48
N LEU A 8 8.48 -10.38 -8.00
CA LEU A 8 9.29 -9.42 -7.24
C LEU A 8 8.63 -8.04 -7.18
N ALA A 9 7.64 -7.77 -8.05
CA ALA A 9 6.85 -6.54 -8.03
C ALA A 9 5.82 -6.56 -6.89
N THR A 10 6.32 -6.51 -5.65
CA THR A 10 5.54 -6.38 -4.42
C THR A 10 5.41 -4.92 -4.02
N GLN A 11 4.31 -4.55 -3.37
CA GLN A 11 4.10 -3.18 -2.93
C GLN A 11 5.04 -2.81 -1.79
N GLN A 12 5.77 -1.72 -1.95
CA GLN A 12 6.74 -1.26 -0.95
C GLN A 12 6.06 -0.50 0.20
N PRO A 13 6.65 -0.47 1.40
CA PRO A 13 6.13 0.33 2.50
C PRO A 13 6.08 1.82 2.13
N GLY A 14 4.89 2.42 2.13
CA GLY A 14 4.70 3.82 1.77
C GLY A 14 4.57 4.08 0.26
N GLU A 15 4.63 3.05 -0.58
CA GLU A 15 4.28 3.17 -2.00
C GLU A 15 2.77 3.26 -2.15
N SER A 16 2.29 4.23 -2.93
CA SER A 16 0.87 4.36 -3.15
C SER A 16 0.34 3.17 -3.97
N PRO A 17 -0.93 2.75 -3.79
CA PRO A 17 -1.52 1.70 -4.59
C PRO A 17 -1.50 1.96 -6.11
N GLY A 18 -1.51 3.23 -6.53
CA GLY A 18 -1.40 3.62 -7.94
C GLY A 18 0.01 3.36 -8.49
N ASP A 19 1.03 3.90 -7.84
CA ASP A 19 2.44 3.71 -8.25
C ASP A 19 2.81 2.22 -8.27
N TYR A 20 2.30 1.48 -7.28
CA TYR A 20 2.45 0.03 -7.22
C TYR A 20 1.86 -0.68 -8.45
N TYR A 21 0.64 -0.30 -8.85
CA TYR A 21 0.00 -0.87 -10.03
C TYR A 21 0.78 -0.57 -11.31
N GLU A 22 1.26 0.66 -11.48
CA GLU A 22 2.06 1.05 -12.65
C GLU A 22 3.32 0.19 -12.77
N ARG A 23 4.08 0.04 -11.67
CA ARG A 23 5.28 -0.81 -11.63
C ARG A 23 4.98 -2.28 -11.87
N LEU A 24 3.82 -2.76 -11.40
CA LEU A 24 3.36 -4.12 -11.69
C LEU A 24 3.08 -4.29 -13.20
N CYS A 25 2.38 -3.33 -13.83
CA CYS A 25 2.14 -3.33 -15.27
C CYS A 25 3.44 -3.28 -16.08
N GLU A 26 4.40 -2.44 -15.70
CA GLU A 26 5.73 -2.39 -16.32
C GLU A 26 6.43 -3.76 -16.28
N ALA A 27 6.40 -4.44 -15.13
CA ALA A 27 6.96 -5.79 -15.00
C ALA A 27 6.24 -6.79 -15.94
N TYR A 28 4.92 -6.70 -16.07
CA TYR A 28 4.18 -7.53 -17.01
C TYR A 28 4.52 -7.22 -18.47
N GLN A 29 4.70 -5.95 -18.83
CA GLN A 29 5.11 -5.56 -20.19
C GLN A 29 6.55 -6.02 -20.52
N LEU A 30 7.45 -5.98 -19.55
CA LEU A 30 8.86 -6.38 -19.73
C LEU A 30 9.04 -7.90 -19.80
N TYR A 31 8.24 -8.66 -19.05
CA TYR A 31 8.48 -10.09 -18.84
C TYR A 31 7.40 -11.01 -19.44
N THR A 32 6.39 -10.46 -20.13
CA THR A 32 5.31 -11.22 -20.77
C THR A 32 5.07 -10.74 -22.21
N LEU A 33 4.25 -11.49 -22.96
CA LEU A 33 3.92 -11.18 -24.36
C LEU A 33 2.52 -10.54 -24.53
N PHE A 34 1.77 -10.37 -23.44
CA PHE A 34 0.42 -9.82 -23.50
C PHE A 34 0.40 -8.45 -22.84
N ASP A 35 -0.53 -7.62 -23.30
CA ASP A 35 -0.81 -6.32 -22.71
C ASP A 35 -1.53 -6.52 -21.36
N PRO A 36 -0.93 -6.09 -20.23
CA PRO A 36 -1.55 -6.20 -18.91
C PRO A 36 -2.79 -5.31 -18.73
N GLU A 37 -2.93 -4.26 -19.54
CA GLU A 37 -4.04 -3.31 -19.46
C GLU A 37 -5.23 -3.72 -20.34
N ALA A 38 -5.03 -4.67 -21.26
CA ALA A 38 -6.11 -5.23 -22.05
C ALA A 38 -7.14 -5.94 -21.15
N GLN A 39 -8.42 -5.64 -21.35
CA GLN A 39 -9.53 -6.16 -20.52
C GLN A 39 -9.56 -7.69 -20.38
N LYS A 40 -9.12 -8.42 -21.43
CA LYS A 40 -9.04 -9.91 -21.41
C LYS A 40 -7.91 -10.43 -20.51
N SER A 41 -6.88 -9.62 -20.25
CA SER A 41 -5.68 -9.98 -19.49
C SER A 41 -5.67 -9.40 -18.07
N GLN A 42 -6.54 -8.43 -17.80
CA GLN A 42 -6.58 -7.66 -16.57
C GLN A 42 -6.70 -8.50 -15.29
N GLN A 43 -7.42 -9.63 -15.36
CA GLN A 43 -7.52 -10.59 -14.23
C GLN A 43 -6.15 -11.15 -13.80
N MET A 44 -5.20 -11.30 -14.73
CA MET A 44 -3.85 -11.74 -14.42
C MET A 44 -3.01 -10.69 -13.69
N VAL A 45 -3.44 -9.43 -13.67
CA VAL A 45 -2.83 -8.34 -12.90
C VAL A 45 -3.57 -8.15 -11.58
N ASN A 46 -4.91 -8.23 -11.58
CA ASN A 46 -5.75 -8.04 -10.38
C ASN A 46 -5.39 -9.02 -9.25
N ILE A 47 -5.20 -10.31 -9.58
CA ILE A 47 -4.85 -11.33 -8.57
C ILE A 47 -3.51 -10.99 -7.89
N PRO A 48 -2.40 -10.81 -8.63
CA PRO A 48 -1.13 -10.43 -8.03
C PRO A 48 -1.17 -9.07 -7.36
N PHE A 49 -1.93 -8.09 -7.86
CA PHE A 49 -2.10 -6.80 -7.19
C PHE A 49 -2.58 -6.98 -5.74
N VAL A 50 -3.58 -7.84 -5.50
CA VAL A 50 -4.07 -8.13 -4.15
C VAL A 50 -3.09 -9.01 -3.35
N ALA A 51 -2.50 -10.02 -4.01
CA ALA A 51 -1.62 -10.98 -3.35
C ALA A 51 -0.28 -10.38 -2.90
N GLN A 52 0.23 -9.39 -3.64
CA GLN A 52 1.53 -8.76 -3.45
C GLN A 52 1.43 -7.33 -2.87
N ALA A 53 0.23 -6.86 -2.55
CA ALA A 53 0.00 -5.64 -1.78
C ALA A 53 0.49 -5.76 -0.33
N THR A 54 0.57 -4.63 0.39
CA THR A 54 0.92 -4.64 1.81
C THR A 54 -0.11 -5.41 2.67
N PRO A 55 0.27 -5.97 3.84
CA PRO A 55 -0.61 -6.86 4.61
C PRO A 55 -1.92 -6.23 5.12
N ASP A 56 -1.95 -4.92 5.33
CA ASP A 56 -3.15 -4.16 5.69
C ASP A 56 -4.10 -4.00 4.50
N LEU A 57 -3.57 -3.72 3.31
CA LEU A 57 -4.33 -3.65 2.07
C LEU A 57 -4.89 -5.00 1.68
N GLN A 58 -4.07 -6.05 1.72
CA GLN A 58 -4.49 -7.42 1.46
C GLN A 58 -5.66 -7.82 2.38
N ARG A 59 -5.55 -7.56 3.69
CA ARG A 59 -6.63 -7.86 4.65
C ARG A 59 -7.91 -7.08 4.35
N LYS A 60 -7.83 -5.83 3.88
CA LYS A 60 -9.02 -5.05 3.52
C LYS A 60 -9.68 -5.60 2.26
N LEU A 61 -8.89 -5.84 1.21
CA LEU A 61 -9.38 -6.30 -0.09
C LEU A 61 -9.97 -7.71 -0.02
N GLN A 62 -9.42 -8.58 0.83
CA GLN A 62 -9.95 -9.93 1.04
C GLN A 62 -11.23 -9.97 1.92
N LYS A 63 -11.43 -9.00 2.82
CA LYS A 63 -12.60 -8.95 3.74
C LYS A 63 -13.78 -8.12 3.21
N GLY A 64 -13.60 -7.34 2.14
CA GLY A 64 -14.65 -6.48 1.56
C GLY A 64 -15.69 -7.23 0.72
N GLU A 65 -16.33 -6.56 -0.24
CA GLU A 65 -17.34 -7.10 -1.19
C GLU A 65 -16.83 -8.24 -2.11
N GLY A 66 -15.65 -8.80 -1.84
CA GLY A 66 -15.01 -9.82 -2.64
C GLY A 66 -14.20 -9.21 -3.78
N PHE A 67 -12.87 -9.27 -3.67
CA PHE A 67 -11.97 -8.83 -4.75
C PHE A 67 -12.15 -9.63 -6.05
N ALA A 68 -12.74 -10.83 -5.98
CA ALA A 68 -12.98 -11.71 -7.13
C ALA A 68 -13.89 -11.09 -8.21
N GLY A 69 -14.72 -10.09 -7.86
CA GLY A 69 -15.60 -9.38 -8.80
C GLY A 69 -15.13 -7.98 -9.18
N MET A 70 -14.06 -7.47 -8.56
CA MET A 70 -13.61 -6.09 -8.76
C MET A 70 -12.69 -5.97 -9.99
N ASN A 71 -12.88 -4.88 -10.74
CA ASN A 71 -11.90 -4.47 -11.74
C ASN A 71 -10.72 -3.72 -11.07
N ILE A 72 -9.65 -3.46 -11.84
CA ILE A 72 -8.46 -2.85 -11.26
C ILE A 72 -8.71 -1.46 -10.66
N THR A 73 -9.54 -0.65 -11.29
CA THR A 73 -9.86 0.71 -10.82
C THR A 73 -10.53 0.65 -9.46
N GLN A 74 -11.49 -0.26 -9.28
CA GLN A 74 -12.14 -0.50 -7.99
C GLN A 74 -11.15 -0.99 -6.93
N LEU A 75 -10.23 -1.89 -7.29
CA LEU A 75 -9.17 -2.36 -6.37
C LEU A 75 -8.27 -1.21 -5.92
N ILE A 76 -7.82 -0.37 -6.85
CA ILE A 76 -7.00 0.82 -6.58
C ILE A 76 -7.76 1.82 -5.70
N GLU A 77 -9.04 2.07 -5.96
CA GLU A 77 -9.84 2.97 -5.13
C GLU A 77 -9.98 2.51 -3.68
N VAL A 78 -10.26 1.22 -3.46
CA VAL A 78 -10.33 0.64 -2.12
C VAL A 78 -8.97 0.68 -1.43
N ALA A 79 -7.91 0.37 -2.17
CA ALA A 79 -6.55 0.41 -1.66
C ALA A 79 -6.14 1.83 -1.27
N ASN A 80 -6.46 2.84 -2.08
CA ASN A 80 -6.17 4.25 -1.81
C ASN A 80 -6.85 4.72 -0.53
N LYS A 81 -8.09 4.30 -0.26
CA LYS A 81 -8.79 4.63 1.00
C LYS A 81 -8.03 4.11 2.22
N VAL A 82 -7.47 2.90 2.15
CA VAL A 82 -6.68 2.33 3.25
C VAL A 82 -5.34 3.04 3.40
N TYR A 83 -4.65 3.28 2.29
CA TYR A 83 -3.39 4.01 2.25
C TYR A 83 -3.53 5.41 2.89
N MET A 84 -4.51 6.20 2.46
CA MET A 84 -4.74 7.54 3.00
C MET A 84 -5.12 7.52 4.48
N ASN A 85 -5.94 6.56 4.91
CA ASN A 85 -6.28 6.42 6.33
C ASN A 85 -5.04 6.11 7.20
N ARG A 86 -4.10 5.34 6.68
CA ARG A 86 -2.82 5.06 7.34
C ARG A 86 -1.98 6.33 7.45
N GLU A 87 -1.83 7.08 6.37
CA GLU A 87 -1.06 8.34 6.36
C GLU A 87 -1.63 9.35 7.37
N VAL A 88 -2.95 9.58 7.32
CA VAL A 88 -3.63 10.48 8.29
C VAL A 88 -3.45 10.01 9.73
N THR A 89 -3.47 8.70 9.98
CA THR A 89 -3.25 8.16 11.34
C THR A 89 -1.80 8.31 11.79
N ALA A 90 -0.84 8.11 10.88
CA ALA A 90 0.57 8.29 11.14
C ALA A 90 0.90 9.76 11.45
N GLU A 91 0.39 10.71 10.65
CA GLU A 91 0.53 12.15 10.87
C GLU A 91 0.00 12.56 12.25
N ARG A 92 -1.22 12.13 12.60
CA ARG A 92 -1.80 12.41 13.93
C ARG A 92 -0.98 11.82 15.07
N ALA A 93 -0.40 10.64 14.89
CA ALA A 93 0.46 10.03 15.90
C ALA A 93 1.77 10.80 16.08
N VAL A 94 2.36 11.29 14.99
CA VAL A 94 3.55 12.15 15.02
C VAL A 94 3.22 13.48 15.72
N GLU A 95 2.10 14.11 15.38
CA GLU A 95 1.66 15.37 16.00
C GLU A 95 1.44 15.22 17.52
N LYS A 96 0.79 14.13 17.96
CA LYS A 96 0.61 13.84 19.40
C LYS A 96 1.95 13.68 20.11
N LYS A 97 2.91 12.95 19.52
CA LYS A 97 4.24 12.75 20.10
C LYS A 97 5.05 14.03 20.18
N LEU A 98 4.87 14.96 19.23
CA LEU A 98 5.50 16.27 19.28
C LEU A 98 4.94 17.10 20.44
N LYS A 99 3.61 17.18 20.56
CA LYS A 99 2.93 17.90 21.65
C LYS A 99 3.24 17.35 23.04
N GLU A 100 3.39 16.04 23.18
CA GLU A 100 3.75 15.40 24.46
C GLU A 100 5.20 15.70 24.87
N LYS A 101 6.13 15.80 23.91
CA LYS A 101 7.51 16.25 24.16
C LYS A 101 7.58 17.71 24.57
N ASP A 102 6.74 18.57 24.00
CA ASP A 102 6.65 19.99 24.38
C ASP A 102 6.01 20.22 25.76
N HIS A 103 5.28 19.22 26.30
CA HIS A 103 4.66 19.28 27.63
C HIS A 103 5.48 18.60 28.74
N LEU A 104 6.68 18.07 28.45
CA LEU A 104 7.52 17.50 29.50
C LEU A 104 8.10 18.66 30.34
N PRO A 105 7.76 18.79 31.63
CA PRO A 105 8.32 19.85 32.46
C PRO A 105 9.84 19.68 32.49
N HIS A 106 10.57 20.78 32.23
CA HIS A 106 11.98 20.88 32.54
C HIS A 106 12.18 20.46 34.00
N GLN A 107 12.60 19.23 34.24
CA GLN A 107 13.12 18.85 35.55
C GLN A 107 14.48 19.52 35.67
N CYS A 108 14.48 20.73 36.25
CA CYS A 108 15.69 21.32 36.81
C CYS A 108 16.19 20.36 37.90
N PRO A 109 17.43 19.83 37.79
CA PRO A 109 17.97 19.00 38.85
C PRO A 109 18.16 19.87 40.10
N GLU A 110 17.45 19.53 41.17
CA GLU A 110 17.66 20.15 42.48
C GLU A 110 19.11 19.89 42.92
N ARG A 111 19.92 20.95 42.99
CA ARG A 111 21.22 20.89 43.66
C ARG A 111 20.95 20.72 45.15
N LYS A 112 21.14 19.49 45.67
CA LYS A 112 21.29 19.27 47.11
C LYS A 112 22.58 19.95 47.55
N GLY A 113 22.45 20.79 48.58
CA GLY A 113 23.48 21.72 49.07
C GLY A 113 24.67 21.06 49.75
#